data_AF-A0A7Y3ASQ5-F1
#
_entry.id   AF-A0A7Y3ASQ5-F1
#
_cell.length_a   1.000
_cell.length_b   1.000
_cell.length_c   1.000
_cell.angle_alpha   90.00
_cell.angle_beta   90.00
_cell.angle_gamma   90.00
#
_symmetry.space_group_name_H-M   'P 1'
#
loop_
_entity.id
_entity.type
_entity.pdbx_description
1 polymer ?
#
loop_
_entity_poly.entity_id
_entity_poly.type
_entity_poly.pdbx_seq_one_letter_code
_entity_poly.pdbx_strand_id
1 'polypeptide(L)' 'MAKSMLEYYKTVLQKVSFDVKLFGKELKKAISKLLPEEIEELKAWLQVFITDKPELQPTLIYLKK' A
#
# COMPACT_ATOMS: atom_id res chain seq x y z
N MET A 1 -8.83 7.77 -20.02
CA MET A 1 -8.35 8.11 -18.66
C MET A 1 -7.25 7.13 -18.30
N ALA A 2 -6.00 7.59 -18.21
CA ALA A 2 -4.90 6.74 -17.80
C ALA A 2 -5.06 6.43 -16.31
N LYS A 3 -5.21 5.16 -15.94
CA LYS A 3 -5.08 4.74 -14.53
C LYS A 3 -3.63 4.97 -14.13
N SER A 4 -3.40 5.79 -13.10
CA SER A 4 -2.09 5.88 -12.47
C SER A 4 -1.70 4.53 -11.88
N MET A 5 -0.40 4.26 -11.79
CA MET A 5 0.09 3.03 -11.15
C MET A 5 -0.34 3.02 -9.68
N LEU A 6 -0.46 4.18 -9.05
CA LEU A 6 -1.01 4.33 -7.70
C LEU A 6 -2.41 3.69 -7.56
N GLU A 7 -3.36 4.02 -8.44
CA GLU A 7 -4.73 3.49 -8.35
C GLU A 7 -4.78 1.98 -8.60
N TYR A 8 -3.91 1.47 -9.47
CA TYR A 8 -3.72 0.03 -9.67
C TYR A 8 -3.28 -0.65 -8.36
N TYR A 9 -2.23 -0.13 -7.72
CA TYR A 9 -1.72 -0.71 -6.48
C TYR A 9 -2.67 -0.55 -5.30
N LYS A 10 -3.38 0.58 -5.16
CA LYS A 10 -4.45 0.73 -4.13
C LYS A 10 -5.51 -0.36 -4.28
N THR A 11 -5.97 -0.61 -5.50
CA THR A 11 -6.95 -1.68 -5.77
C THR A 11 -6.40 -3.06 -5.40
N VAL A 12 -5.14 -3.35 -5.75
CA VAL A 12 -4.49 -4.61 -5.40
C VAL A 12 -4.38 -4.76 -3.88
N LEU A 13 -3.88 -3.73 -3.19
CA LEU A 13 -3.72 -3.71 -1.73
C LEU A 13 -5.05 -3.88 -1.00
N GLN A 14 -6.11 -3.24 -1.46
CA GLN A 14 -7.46 -3.45 -0.94
C GLN A 14 -7.89 -4.91 -1.10
N LYS A 15 -7.69 -5.50 -2.29
CA LYS A 15 -8.07 -6.89 -2.55
C LYS A 15 -7.29 -7.89 -1.71
N VAL A 16 -6.01 -7.66 -1.45
CA VAL A 16 -5.17 -8.56 -0.65
C VAL A 16 -5.15 -8.22 0.85
N SER A 17 -5.95 -7.25 1.28
CA SER A 17 -5.98 -6.78 2.68
C SER A 17 -6.46 -7.83 3.69
N PHE A 18 -7.01 -8.96 3.23
CA PHE A 18 -7.38 -10.10 4.08
C PHE A 18 -6.19 -10.94 4.55
N ASP A 19 -5.02 -10.83 3.90
CA ASP A 19 -3.81 -11.59 4.25
C ASP A 19 -2.63 -10.63 4.44
N VAL A 20 -2.19 -10.49 5.69
CA VAL A 20 -1.09 -9.62 6.09
C VAL A 20 0.22 -9.94 5.36
N LYS A 21 0.52 -11.22 5.12
CA LYS A 21 1.75 -11.66 4.44
C LYS A 21 1.68 -11.28 2.96
N LEU A 22 0.53 -11.49 2.32
CA LEU A 22 0.33 -11.12 0.91
C LEU A 22 0.32 -9.60 0.74
N PHE A 23 -0.37 -8.88 1.62
CA PHE A 23 -0.40 -7.42 1.65
C PHE A 23 1.01 -6.83 1.76
N GLY A 24 1.84 -7.34 2.67
CA GLY A 24 3.22 -6.89 2.81
C GLY A 24 4.08 -7.12 1.55
N LYS A 25 3.83 -8.20 0.81
CA LYS A 25 4.53 -8.47 -0.46
C LYS A 25 4.12 -7.49 -1.56
N GLU A 26 2.82 -7.28 -1.73
CA GLU A 26 2.30 -6.34 -2.74
C GLU A 26 2.64 -4.89 -2.38
N LEU A 27 2.66 -4.54 -1.10
CA LEU A 27 3.07 -3.21 -0.62
C LEU A 27 4.52 -2.90 -0.99
N LYS A 28 5.45 -3.83 -0.75
CA LYS A 28 6.86 -3.67 -1.19
C LYS A 28 6.97 -3.48 -2.69
N LYS A 29 6.15 -4.23 -3.44
CA LYS A 29 6.13 -4.17 -4.91
C LYS A 29 5.61 -2.82 -5.40
N ALA A 30 4.57 -2.29 -4.76
CA ALA A 30 4.05 -0.94 -5.00
C ALA A 30 5.12 0.11 -4.76
N ILE A 31 5.76 0.11 -3.58
CA ILE A 31 6.82 1.08 -3.23
C ILE A 31 8.00 1.03 -4.21
N SER A 32 8.32 -0.15 -4.74
CA SER A 32 9.42 -0.32 -5.71
C SER A 32 9.06 0.07 -7.15
N LYS A 33 7.78 0.30 -7.45
CA LYS A 33 7.25 0.53 -8.81
C LYS A 33 6.64 1.92 -9.00
N LEU A 34 6.18 2.52 -7.92
CA LEU A 34 5.61 3.86 -7.90
C LEU A 34 6.71 4.93 -7.91
N LEU A 35 6.35 6.10 -8.45
CA LEU A 35 7.19 7.30 -8.35
C LEU A 35 7.22 7.82 -6.90
N PRO A 36 8.25 8.61 -6.51
CA PRO A 36 8.33 9.17 -5.16
C PRO A 36 7.07 9.95 -4.75
N GLU A 37 6.49 10.73 -5.65
CA GLU A 37 5.23 11.44 -5.43
C GLU A 37 4.05 10.49 -5.14
N GLU A 38 3.92 9.42 -5.93
CA GLU A 38 2.88 8.41 -5.76
C GLU A 38 3.09 7.61 -4.46
N ILE A 39 4.33 7.41 -4.02
CA ILE A 39 4.65 6.73 -2.75
C ILE A 39 4.15 7.57 -1.56
N GLU A 40 4.35 8.88 -1.60
CA GLU A 40 3.87 9.78 -0.54
C GLU A 40 2.34 9.77 -0.47
N GLU A 41 1.65 9.80 -1.62
CA GLU A 41 0.19 9.61 -1.67
C GLU A 41 -0.24 8.22 -1.15
N LEU A 42 0.49 7.17 -1.52
CA LEU A 42 0.21 5.81 -1.05
C LEU A 42 0.36 5.72 0.47
N LYS A 43 1.39 6.35 1.06
CA LYS A 43 1.62 6.41 2.50
C LYS A 43 0.46 7.09 3.23
N ALA A 44 0.01 8.25 2.73
CA ALA A 44 -1.13 8.97 3.31
C ALA A 44 -2.41 8.14 3.26
N TRP A 45 -2.67 7.48 2.12
CA TRP A 45 -3.81 6.58 1.98
C TRP A 45 -3.72 5.36 2.91
N LEU A 46 -2.54 4.75 3.04
CA LEU A 46 -2.31 3.59 3.91
C LEU A 46 -2.57 3.90 5.37
N GLN A 47 -2.13 5.06 5.87
CA GLN A 47 -2.36 5.49 7.26
C GLN A 47 -3.85 5.47 7.62
N VAL A 48 -4.70 5.93 6.71
CA VAL A 48 -6.16 5.88 6.89
C VAL A 48 -6.67 4.45 6.73
N PHE A 49 -6.25 3.73 5.68
CA PHE A 49 -6.76 2.40 5.35
C PHE A 49 -6.53 1.33 6.42
N ILE A 50 -5.39 1.40 7.11
CA ILE A 50 -5.02 0.46 8.18
C ILE A 50 -5.58 0.83 9.55
N THR A 51 -6.17 2.02 9.70
CA THR A 51 -6.75 2.45 10.98
C THR A 51 -7.86 1.48 11.42
N ASP A 52 -8.67 1.01 10.46
CA ASP A 52 -9.70 -0.01 10.68
C ASP A 52 -9.18 -1.45 10.59
N LYS A 53 -7.87 -1.67 10.40
CA LYS A 53 -7.24 -3.00 10.20
C LYS A 53 -5.93 -3.11 10.99
N PRO A 54 -6.00 -3.29 12.33
CA PRO A 54 -4.81 -3.39 13.17
C PRO A 54 -3.86 -4.52 12.74
N GLU A 55 -4.37 -5.59 12.14
CA GLU A 55 -3.59 -6.71 11.59
C GLU A 55 -2.61 -6.31 10.49
N LEU A 56 -2.86 -5.18 9.80
CA LEU A 56 -1.98 -4.67 8.73
C LEU A 56 -0.91 -3.71 9.27
N GLN A 57 -1.01 -3.22 10.50
CA GLN A 57 -0.03 -2.29 11.08
C GLN A 57 1.42 -2.79 11.04
N PRO A 58 1.74 -4.09 11.23
CA PRO A 58 3.09 -4.60 11.09
C PRO A 58 3.69 -4.39 9.70
N THR A 59 2.87 -4.19 8.67
CA THR A 59 3.37 -3.96 7.29
C THR A 59 3.89 -2.54 7.08
N LEU A 60 3.61 -1.60 7.99
CA LEU A 60 4.13 -0.22 7.94
C LEU A 60 5.64 -0.13 8.15
N ILE A 61 6.28 -1.19 8.65
CA ILE A 61 7.74 -1.29 8.71
C ILE A 61 8.39 -1.08 7.33
N TYR A 62 7.66 -1.36 6.25
CA TYR A 62 8.14 -1.20 4.88
C TYR A 62 8.08 0.25 4.38
N LEU A 63 7.38 1.15 5.09
CA LEU A 63 7.27 2.58 4.75
C LEU A 63 8.32 3.46 5.44
N LYS A 64 9.06 2.93 6.43
CA LYS A 64 10.03 3.66 7.25
C LYS A 64 11.44 3.77 6.63
N LYS A 65 11.56 3.74 5.31
CA LYS A 65 12.84 3.97 4.62
C LYS A 65 12.89 5.36 3.99
#